data_AF-A0A7G8EMH9-F1
#
_entry.id   AF-A0A7G8EMH9-F1
#
_cell.length_a   1.000
_cell.length_b   1.000
_cell.length_c   1.000
_cell.angle_alpha   90.00
_cell.angle_beta   90.00
_cell.angle_gamma   90.00
#
_symmetry.space_group_name_H-M   'P 1'
#
loop_
_entity.id
_entity.type
_entity.pdbx_description
1 polymer ?
#
loop_
_entity_poly.entity_id
_entity_poly.type
_entity_poly.pdbx_seq_one_letter_code
_entity_poly.pdbx_strand_id
1 'polypeptide(L)'
;MTSTPQPEQQPSQEPQSSLEPVEPAWAIGAAVCLQHTPRYLKTADPMPMLRPPDLVDLNEVGTVVGQRSMGQLAVRFRRGTFLIAAAALVAAPDGQPASP
;
A
#
# COMPACT_ATOMS: atom_id res chain seq x y z
N MET A 1 27.49 54.15 7.23
CA MET A 1 26.60 54.05 8.40
C MET A 1 25.19 54.37 7.92
N THR A 2 24.35 53.35 7.69
CA THR A 2 22.91 53.36 8.02
C THR A 2 22.35 51.99 7.66
N SER A 3 21.79 51.31 8.67
CA SER A 3 21.08 50.04 8.53
C SER A 3 19.67 50.30 8.03
N THR A 4 19.14 49.40 7.20
CA THR A 4 17.73 49.04 7.27
C THR A 4 17.63 47.53 7.04
N PRO A 5 17.34 46.73 8.07
CA PRO A 5 16.88 45.37 7.90
C PRO A 5 15.40 45.39 7.54
N GLN A 6 15.02 44.82 6.39
CA GLN A 6 13.62 44.49 6.13
C GLN A 6 13.39 43.00 6.43
N PRO A 7 12.43 42.66 7.33
CA PRO A 7 12.16 41.32 7.79
C PRO A 7 11.35 40.49 6.78
N GLU A 8 11.62 39.18 6.80
CA GLU A 8 10.73 38.07 6.44
C GLU A 8 9.46 38.41 5.66
N GLN A 9 9.50 38.15 4.35
CA GLN A 9 8.32 37.60 3.68
C GLN A 9 8.63 36.13 3.40
N GLN A 10 8.15 35.35 4.36
CA GLN A 10 7.94 33.91 4.45
C GLN A 10 8.12 33.18 3.12
N PRO A 11 8.84 32.03 3.09
CA PRO A 11 8.56 31.07 2.04
C PRO A 11 7.07 30.74 2.19
N SER A 12 6.27 31.10 1.18
CA SER A 12 5.02 30.43 0.90
C SER A 12 5.35 28.96 0.67
N GLN A 13 5.59 28.24 1.75
CA GLN A 13 5.22 26.86 1.83
C GLN A 13 3.70 26.91 1.74
N GLU A 14 3.18 26.97 0.52
CA GLU A 14 2.10 26.05 0.25
C GLU A 14 2.62 24.71 0.79
N PRO A 15 2.01 24.10 1.83
CA PRO A 15 1.90 22.67 1.75
C PRO A 15 1.03 22.48 0.51
N GLN A 16 1.66 22.48 -0.67
CA GLN A 16 1.15 21.76 -1.81
C GLN A 16 1.08 20.38 -1.22
N SER A 17 -0.11 20.08 -0.70
CA SER A 17 -0.56 18.77 -0.29
C SER A 17 -0.49 18.04 -1.61
N SER A 18 0.73 17.62 -1.91
CA SER A 18 1.05 16.63 -2.88
C SER A 18 0.21 15.49 -2.36
N LEU A 19 -0.96 15.38 -2.96
CA LEU A 19 -1.64 14.12 -3.16
C LEU A 19 -0.69 13.27 -4.03
N GLU A 20 0.59 13.13 -3.65
CA GLU A 20 1.25 11.86 -3.73
C GLU A 20 0.22 10.93 -3.12
N PRO A 21 -0.37 10.03 -3.91
CA PRO A 21 -0.99 8.88 -3.31
C PRO A 21 0.15 8.30 -2.49
N VAL A 22 0.12 8.54 -1.17
CA VAL A 22 0.98 7.82 -0.24
C VAL A 22 0.57 6.38 -0.50
N GLU A 23 1.29 5.72 -1.41
CA GLU A 23 1.01 4.33 -1.74
C GLU A 23 1.05 3.65 -0.39
N PRO A 24 -0.09 3.11 0.09
CA PRO A 24 -0.18 2.72 1.47
C PRO A 24 0.92 1.69 1.71
N ALA A 25 1.92 2.08 2.48
CA ALA A 25 3.08 1.25 2.72
C ALA A 25 2.69 0.28 3.83
N TRP A 26 2.16 -0.89 3.47
CA TRP A 26 1.84 -1.88 4.48
C TRP A 26 3.08 -2.58 5.00
N ALA A 27 3.12 -2.74 6.32
CA ALA A 27 4.14 -3.51 7.00
C ALA A 27 4.02 -5.00 6.69
N ILE A 28 5.15 -5.70 6.67
CA ILE A 28 5.17 -7.17 6.68
C ILE A 28 4.49 -7.66 7.96
N GLY A 29 3.57 -8.61 7.84
CA GLY A 29 2.72 -9.10 8.92
C GLY A 29 1.39 -8.37 9.04
N ALA A 30 1.17 -7.27 8.31
CA ALA A 30 -0.11 -6.58 8.31
C ALA A 30 -1.22 -7.45 7.73
N ALA A 31 -2.37 -7.49 8.42
CA ALA A 31 -3.59 -8.12 7.93
C ALA A 31 -4.32 -7.16 6.98
N VAL A 32 -4.50 -7.60 5.74
CA VAL A 32 -5.07 -6.79 4.66
C VAL A 32 -6.12 -7.60 3.90
N CYS A 33 -7.16 -6.93 3.43
CA CYS A 33 -8.18 -7.48 2.55
C CYS A 33 -8.10 -6.80 1.18
N LEU A 34 -8.70 -7.40 0.16
CA LEU A 34 -8.88 -6.73 -1.12
C LEU A 34 -9.96 -5.66 -0.99
N GLN A 35 -9.68 -4.43 -1.45
CA GLN A 35 -10.71 -3.37 -1.48
C GLN A 35 -11.68 -3.57 -2.65
N HIS A 36 -11.20 -4.17 -3.74
CA HIS A 36 -11.94 -4.44 -4.97
C HIS A 36 -11.44 -5.74 -5.59
N THR A 37 -12.31 -6.45 -6.31
CA THR A 37 -11.95 -7.70 -6.95
C THR A 37 -11.12 -7.36 -8.18
N PRO A 38 -9.82 -7.65 -8.20
CA PRO A 38 -9.01 -7.34 -9.37
C PRO A 38 -9.48 -8.21 -10.55
N ARG A 39 -9.17 -7.80 -11.78
CA ARG A 39 -9.53 -8.62 -12.96
C ARG A 39 -8.76 -9.94 -13.02
N TYR A 40 -7.57 -9.96 -12.43
CA TYR A 40 -6.68 -11.12 -12.33
C TYR A 40 -5.78 -10.97 -11.11
N LEU A 41 -5.38 -12.10 -10.53
CA LEU A 41 -4.40 -12.16 -9.45
C LEU A 41 -3.08 -12.65 -10.02
N LYS A 42 -1.98 -11.98 -9.69
CA LYS A 42 -0.64 -12.39 -10.11
C LYS A 42 0.01 -13.20 -8.99
N THR A 43 0.60 -14.36 -9.26
CA THR A 43 1.31 -15.12 -8.22
C THR A 43 2.66 -14.49 -7.89
N ALA A 44 3.12 -14.67 -6.64
CA ALA A 44 4.44 -14.22 -6.20
C ALA A 44 5.56 -15.24 -6.47
N ASP A 45 5.33 -16.17 -7.41
CA ASP A 45 6.26 -17.22 -7.81
C ASP A 45 7.36 -16.67 -8.74
N PRO A 46 8.57 -17.28 -8.79
CA PRO A 46 9.59 -16.96 -9.80
C PRO A 46 9.07 -16.94 -11.24
N MET A 47 8.04 -17.73 -11.57
CA MET A 47 7.24 -17.55 -12.79
C MET A 47 5.86 -16.95 -12.44
N PRO A 48 5.69 -15.62 -12.50
CA PRO A 48 4.43 -15.00 -12.13
C PRO A 48 3.33 -15.38 -13.13
N MET A 49 2.33 -16.12 -12.64
CA MET A 49 1.18 -16.56 -13.42
C MET A 49 -0.04 -15.68 -13.10
N LEU A 50 -0.88 -15.45 -14.11
CA LEU A 50 -2.19 -14.84 -13.92
C LEU A 50 -3.19 -15.92 -13.52
N ARG A 51 -3.87 -15.69 -12.42
CA ARG A 51 -4.87 -16.54 -11.83
C ARG A 51 -6.22 -15.81 -11.82
N PRO A 52 -7.34 -16.54 -11.96
CA PRO A 52 -8.66 -15.92 -11.88
C PRO A 52 -8.88 -15.27 -10.50
N PRO A 53 -9.61 -14.15 -10.44
CA PRO A 53 -9.81 -13.44 -9.18
C PRO A 53 -10.71 -14.16 -8.20
N ASP A 54 -11.47 -15.16 -8.68
CA ASP A 54 -12.20 -16.10 -7.83
C ASP A 54 -11.28 -16.70 -6.75
N LEU A 55 -9.98 -16.90 -7.09
CA LEU A 55 -8.73 -16.97 -6.28
C LEU A 55 -8.75 -16.39 -4.85
N VAL A 56 -9.29 -15.20 -4.66
CA VAL A 56 -9.24 -14.50 -3.38
C VAL A 56 -10.51 -13.69 -3.26
N ASP A 57 -11.23 -13.90 -2.17
CA ASP A 57 -12.48 -13.17 -1.91
C ASP A 57 -12.19 -11.78 -1.35
N LEU A 58 -13.13 -10.85 -1.48
CA LEU A 58 -12.99 -9.51 -0.87
C LEU A 58 -12.93 -9.58 0.66
N ASN A 59 -13.62 -10.57 1.23
CA ASN A 59 -13.65 -10.84 2.65
C ASN A 59 -12.46 -11.68 3.13
N GLU A 60 -11.61 -12.16 2.20
CA GLU A 60 -10.46 -12.96 2.55
C GLU A 60 -9.36 -12.08 3.14
N VAL A 61 -9.00 -12.36 4.39
CA VAL A 61 -7.89 -11.70 5.08
C VAL A 61 -6.58 -12.34 4.63
N GLY A 62 -5.75 -11.55 3.95
CA GLY A 62 -4.38 -11.89 3.61
C GLY A 62 -3.39 -11.27 4.60
N THR A 63 -2.20 -11.86 4.66
CA THR A 63 -1.07 -11.29 5.43
C THR A 63 0.01 -10.85 4.47
N VAL A 64 0.49 -9.62 4.62
CA VAL A 64 1.64 -9.14 3.85
C VAL A 64 2.88 -9.94 4.25
N VAL A 65 3.45 -10.72 3.34
CA VAL A 65 4.66 -11.53 3.58
C VAL A 65 5.90 -10.95 2.90
N GLY A 66 5.72 -9.98 1.99
CA GLY A 66 6.83 -9.29 1.34
C GLY A 66 6.36 -8.03 0.64
N GLN A 67 7.22 -7.02 0.58
CA GLN A 67 7.06 -5.88 -0.33
C GLN A 67 7.91 -6.15 -1.58
N ARG A 68 7.42 -5.77 -2.75
CA ARG A 68 8.15 -5.84 -4.02
C ARG A 68 8.36 -4.43 -4.55
N SER A 69 9.46 -4.25 -5.27
CA SER A 69 9.70 -3.06 -6.08
C SER A 69 8.55 -2.88 -7.09
N MET A 70 8.18 -1.63 -7.41
CA MET A 70 6.98 -1.24 -8.18
C MET A 70 5.63 -1.24 -7.42
N GLY A 71 5.62 -0.99 -6.11
CA GLY A 71 4.35 -0.81 -5.37
C GLY A 71 3.47 -2.06 -5.28
N GLN A 72 4.05 -3.24 -5.52
CA GLN A 72 3.37 -4.52 -5.36
C GLN A 72 3.72 -5.16 -4.02
N LEU A 73 2.75 -5.80 -3.39
CA LEU A 73 2.94 -6.59 -2.18
C LEU A 73 2.70 -8.07 -2.44
N ALA A 74 3.60 -8.90 -1.92
CA ALA A 74 3.33 -10.31 -1.75
C ALA A 74 2.42 -10.48 -0.53
N VAL A 75 1.15 -10.76 -0.78
CA VAL A 75 0.14 -11.06 0.24
C VAL A 75 -0.14 -12.55 0.21
N ARG A 76 0.01 -13.21 1.35
CA ARG A 76 -0.33 -14.61 1.53
C ARG A 76 -1.78 -14.69 2.01
N PHE A 77 -2.62 -15.26 1.16
CA PHE A 77 -3.98 -15.64 1.48
C PHE A 77 -4.03 -17.15 1.78
N ARG A 78 -5.20 -17.69 2.17
CA ARG A 78 -5.33 -19.14 2.40
C ARG A 78 -4.99 -19.98 1.17
N ARG A 79 -5.28 -19.46 -0.02
CA ARG A 79 -5.17 -20.19 -1.30
C ARG A 79 -3.78 -20.06 -1.95
N GLY A 80 -2.91 -19.23 -1.41
CA GLY A 80 -1.56 -19.02 -1.92
C GLY A 80 -1.06 -17.59 -1.72
N THR A 81 0.11 -17.30 -2.28
CA THR A 81 0.74 -15.97 -2.22
C THR A 81 0.60 -15.25 -3.55
N PHE A 82 0.03 -14.06 -3.50
CA PHE A 82 -0.28 -13.25 -4.67
C PHE A 82 0.35 -11.86 -4.56
N LEU A 83 0.72 -11.29 -5.70
CA LEU A 83 1.22 -9.94 -5.85
C LEU A 83 0.03 -9.00 -6.07
N ILE A 84 -0.25 -8.16 -5.08
CA ILE A 84 -1.36 -7.21 -5.09
C ILE A 84 -0.80 -5.80 -4.97
N ALA A 85 -1.34 -4.87 -5.76
CA ALA A 85 -0.90 -3.47 -5.78
C ALA A 85 -1.33 -2.73 -4.52
N ALA A 86 -0.59 -1.67 -4.18
CA ALA A 86 -0.87 -0.98 -2.94
C ALA A 86 -2.20 -0.22 -2.90
N ALA A 87 -2.63 0.26 -4.04
CA ALA A 87 -3.94 0.88 -4.17
C ALA A 87 -5.12 -0.13 -4.19
N ALA A 88 -4.88 -1.44 -4.03
CA ALA A 88 -5.91 -2.47 -4.15
C ALA A 88 -6.20 -3.24 -2.85
N LEU A 89 -5.46 -2.96 -1.77
CA LEU A 89 -5.73 -3.56 -0.47
C LEU A 89 -6.26 -2.51 0.51
N VAL A 90 -6.92 -3.00 1.55
CA VAL A 90 -7.42 -2.21 2.68
C VAL A 90 -7.04 -2.95 3.96
N ALA A 91 -6.93 -2.23 5.08
CA ALA A 91 -6.75 -2.87 6.38
C ALA A 91 -7.91 -3.84 6.64
N ALA A 92 -7.59 -5.07 7.06
CA ALA A 92 -8.62 -6.01 7.44
C ALA A 92 -9.43 -5.45 8.62
N PRO A 93 -10.76 -5.67 8.68
CA PRO A 93 -11.62 -5.11 9.73
C PRO A 93 -11.27 -5.59 11.16
N ASP A 94 -10.49 -6.67 11.29
CA ASP A 94 -9.95 -7.20 12.56
C ASP A 94 -8.40 -7.04 12.68
N GLY A 95 -7.79 -6.36 11.72
CA GLY A 95 -6.35 -6.18 11.61
C GLY A 95 -5.86 -4.96 12.39
N GLN A 96 -5.93 -5.02 13.73
CA GLN A 96 -5.23 -4.03 14.55
C GLN A 96 -3.73 -4.11 14.21
N PRO A 97 -3.13 -3.05 13.65
CA PRO A 97 -1.68 -3.02 13.48
C PRO A 97 -1.08 -3.16 14.89
N ALA A 98 -0.15 -4.09 15.06
CA ALA A 98 0.64 -4.17 16.27
C ALA A 98 1.25 -2.78 16.52
N SER A 99 0.72 -2.05 17.50
CA SER A 99 1.27 -0.79 17.97
C SER A 99 2.70 -1.03 18.48
N PRO A 100 3.61 -0.07 18.28
CA PRO A 100 5.02 -0.18 18.66
C PRO A 100 5.25 -0.35 20.17
#